data_AF-A0A0F9IHA8-F1
#
_entry.id   AF-A0A0F9IHA8-F1
#
_cell.length_a   1.000
_cell.length_b   1.000
_cell.length_c   1.000
_cell.angle_alpha   90.00
_cell.angle_beta   90.00
_cell.angle_gamma   90.00
#
_symmetry.space_group_name_H-M   'P 1'
#
loop_
_entity.id
_entity.type
_entity.pdbx_description
1 polymer ?
#
loop_
_entity_poly.entity_id
_entity_poly.type
_entity_poly.pdbx_seq_one_letter_code
_entity_poly.pdbx_strand_id
1 'polypeptide(L)'
;MIELIDAQWEQMYGTSLPRQRFFIPIDAFWEKLKELSSDFDMIIDCGTGNGDLPKESVSHEIKMAGVDICHRDGNGPCEVQVIPAHRMPYGPRIWALACRPNHSGWCSFLQNQADDSGAGFIYVGKPDNIEEDVSLDLNLPDDLILNVGEDGESMLVWLP
;
A
#
# COMPACT_ATOMS: atom_id res chain seq x y z
N MET A 1 10.29 8.48 -22.14
CA MET A 1 10.58 8.74 -20.71
C MET A 1 10.25 7.50 -19.88
N ILE A 2 9.08 6.89 -20.07
CA ILE A 2 8.69 5.59 -19.48
C ILE A 2 9.70 4.48 -19.80
N GLU A 3 10.14 4.37 -21.06
CA GLU A 3 11.14 3.37 -21.48
C GLU A 3 12.50 3.49 -20.75
N LEU A 4 12.88 4.69 -20.29
CA LEU A 4 14.15 4.90 -19.60
C LEU A 4 14.08 4.43 -18.14
N ILE A 5 12.92 4.61 -17.50
CA ILE A 5 12.65 4.15 -16.13
C ILE A 5 12.49 2.63 -16.11
N ASP A 6 11.74 2.07 -17.05
CA ASP A 6 11.60 0.60 -17.21
C ASP A 6 12.98 -0.04 -17.40
N ALA A 7 13.82 0.52 -18.29
CA ALA A 7 15.18 0.03 -18.52
C ALA A 7 16.10 0.16 -17.30
N GLN A 8 16.02 1.28 -16.56
CA GLN A 8 16.81 1.47 -15.35
C GLN A 8 16.36 0.52 -14.23
N TRP A 9 15.05 0.30 -14.09
CA TRP A 9 14.49 -0.64 -13.13
C TRP A 9 14.90 -2.09 -13.45
N GLU A 10 14.77 -2.49 -14.71
CA GLU A 10 15.20 -3.82 -15.18
C GLU A 10 16.71 -4.01 -14.98
N GLN A 11 17.53 -2.98 -15.23
CA GLN A 11 18.96 -3.02 -14.94
C GLN A 11 19.26 -3.19 -13.45
N MET A 12 18.47 -2.57 -12.56
CA MET A 12 18.71 -2.59 -11.11
C MET A 12 18.17 -3.85 -10.42
N TYR A 13 17.01 -4.34 -10.87
CA TYR A 13 16.24 -5.37 -10.16
C TYR A 13 16.00 -6.64 -11.00
N GLY A 14 16.44 -6.68 -12.26
CA GLY A 14 16.34 -7.86 -13.12
C GLY A 14 14.92 -8.22 -13.54
N THR A 15 13.97 -7.29 -13.44
CA THR A 15 12.56 -7.49 -13.77
C THR A 15 11.95 -6.21 -14.33
N SER A 16 10.90 -6.31 -15.15
CA SER A 16 10.18 -5.15 -15.69
C SER A 16 9.27 -4.52 -14.63
N LEU A 17 9.03 -3.21 -14.71
CA LEU A 17 8.00 -2.58 -13.90
C LEU A 17 6.63 -3.18 -14.26
N PRO A 18 5.86 -3.64 -13.27
CA PRO A 18 4.63 -4.36 -13.57
C PRO A 18 3.56 -3.40 -14.07
N ARG A 19 2.91 -3.75 -15.18
CA ARG A 19 1.89 -2.90 -15.80
C ARG A 19 0.47 -3.17 -15.32
N GLN A 20 0.30 -4.15 -14.43
CA GLN A 20 -0.99 -4.67 -14.00
C GLN A 20 -1.24 -4.37 -12.52
N ARG A 21 -2.52 -4.40 -12.17
CA ARG A 21 -3.00 -4.42 -10.80
C ARG A 21 -2.51 -5.70 -10.09
N PHE A 22 -2.02 -5.55 -8.86
CA PHE A 22 -1.45 -6.65 -8.08
C PHE A 22 -2.32 -7.19 -6.98
N PHE A 23 -3.25 -6.38 -6.53
CA PHE A 23 -4.16 -6.68 -5.45
C PHE A 23 -5.56 -6.32 -5.91
N ILE A 24 -6.44 -7.31 -5.94
CA ILE A 24 -7.86 -7.14 -6.19
C ILE A 24 -8.55 -7.40 -4.85
N PRO A 25 -9.01 -6.35 -4.14
CA PRO A 25 -9.66 -6.47 -2.85
C PRO A 25 -11.01 -7.15 -3.01
N ILE A 26 -11.40 -7.92 -2.00
CA ILE A 26 -12.76 -8.41 -1.84
C ILE A 26 -13.46 -7.67 -0.69
N ASP A 27 -14.75 -7.95 -0.47
CA ASP A 27 -15.56 -7.25 0.53
C ASP A 27 -14.90 -7.18 1.93
N ALA A 28 -14.24 -8.26 2.37
CA ALA A 28 -13.57 -8.31 3.66
C ALA A 28 -12.51 -7.20 3.86
N PHE A 29 -11.80 -6.80 2.80
CA PHE A 29 -10.86 -5.68 2.83
C PHE A 29 -11.60 -4.36 3.13
N TRP A 30 -12.66 -4.09 2.38
CA TRP A 30 -13.41 -2.85 2.46
C TRP A 30 -14.18 -2.72 3.77
N GLU A 31 -14.78 -3.82 4.25
CA GLU A 31 -15.46 -3.85 5.56
C GLU A 31 -14.46 -3.51 6.67
N LYS A 32 -13.26 -4.09 6.65
CA LYS A 32 -12.25 -3.76 7.67
C LYS A 32 -11.81 -2.29 7.61
N LEU A 33 -11.60 -1.74 6.42
CA LEU A 33 -11.30 -0.31 6.29
C LEU A 33 -12.46 0.59 6.75
N LYS A 34 -13.71 0.15 6.54
CA LYS A 34 -14.89 0.88 7.00
C LYS A 34 -15.00 0.87 8.52
N GLU A 35 -14.71 -0.25 9.17
CA GLU A 35 -14.61 -0.35 10.63
C GLU A 35 -13.61 0.65 11.21
N LEU A 36 -12.44 0.80 10.56
CA LEU A 36 -11.37 1.70 10.97
C LEU A 36 -11.59 3.17 10.56
N SER A 37 -12.66 3.47 9.80
CA SER A 37 -12.84 4.79 9.20
C SER A 37 -13.06 5.94 10.20
N SER A 38 -13.32 5.63 11.48
CA SER A 38 -13.31 6.63 12.55
C SER A 38 -11.90 7.07 12.95
N ASP A 39 -10.88 6.27 12.67
CA ASP A 39 -9.54 6.41 13.22
C ASP A 39 -8.62 7.22 12.30
N PHE A 40 -8.91 7.25 11.00
CA PHE A 40 -8.23 8.06 10.00
C PHE A 40 -9.18 9.01 9.27
N ASP A 41 -8.63 10.11 8.74
CA ASP A 41 -9.31 10.99 7.78
C ASP A 41 -8.91 10.65 6.33
N MET A 42 -7.76 9.98 6.14
CA MET A 42 -7.23 9.59 4.83
C MET A 42 -6.29 8.38 4.94
N ILE A 43 -6.33 7.52 3.92
CA ILE A 43 -5.32 6.49 3.68
C ILE A 43 -4.47 6.89 2.46
N ILE A 44 -3.15 6.68 2.57
CA ILE A 44 -2.24 6.77 1.44
C ILE A 44 -1.87 5.36 0.97
N ASP A 45 -2.32 4.98 -0.22
CA ASP A 45 -1.94 3.72 -0.88
C ASP A 45 -0.55 3.86 -1.50
N CYS A 46 0.42 3.19 -0.89
CA CYS A 46 1.85 3.30 -1.16
C CYS A 46 2.29 2.22 -2.14
N GLY A 47 2.81 2.62 -3.29
CA GLY A 47 3.07 1.68 -4.39
C GLY A 47 1.77 1.29 -5.11
N THR A 48 0.81 2.21 -5.19
CA THR A 48 -0.54 2.02 -5.73
C THR A 48 -0.59 1.50 -7.17
N GLY A 49 0.53 1.55 -7.89
CA GLY A 49 0.65 1.11 -9.26
C GLY A 49 -0.19 1.95 -10.21
N ASN A 50 -1.31 1.40 -10.66
CA ASN A 50 -2.22 2.08 -11.58
C ASN A 50 -3.31 2.93 -10.88
N GLY A 51 -3.33 2.94 -9.54
CA GLY A 51 -4.29 3.75 -8.80
C GLY A 51 -5.71 3.19 -8.76
N ASP A 52 -5.91 1.91 -9.10
CA ASP A 52 -7.25 1.29 -9.07
C ASP A 52 -7.85 1.26 -7.66
N LEU A 53 -7.03 0.97 -6.64
CA LEU A 53 -7.52 0.87 -5.26
C LEU A 53 -8.05 2.21 -4.71
N PRO A 54 -7.35 3.36 -4.86
CA PRO A 54 -7.92 4.66 -4.54
C PRO A 54 -9.17 5.04 -5.35
N LYS A 55 -9.29 4.59 -6.60
CA LYS A 55 -10.51 4.84 -7.41
C LYS A 55 -11.70 4.09 -6.84
N GLU A 56 -11.50 2.82 -6.48
CA GLU A 56 -12.54 1.97 -5.90
C GLU A 56 -12.95 2.43 -4.51
N SER A 57 -12.02 2.97 -3.71
CA SER A 57 -12.32 3.43 -2.35
C SER A 57 -13.46 4.47 -2.31
N VAL A 58 -13.70 5.20 -3.42
CA VAL A 58 -14.79 6.17 -3.56
C VAL A 58 -16.16 5.51 -3.39
N SER A 59 -16.39 4.31 -3.95
CA SER A 59 -17.68 3.61 -3.78
C SER A 59 -17.89 3.05 -2.38
N HIS A 60 -16.83 2.97 -1.56
CA HIS A 60 -16.87 2.54 -0.17
C HIS A 60 -16.85 3.74 0.82
N GLU A 61 -16.88 4.97 0.29
CA GLU A 61 -16.78 6.23 1.04
C GLU A 61 -15.51 6.31 1.91
N ILE A 62 -14.41 5.71 1.43
CA ILE A 62 -13.10 5.76 2.09
C ILE A 62 -12.25 6.77 1.34
N LYS A 63 -11.74 7.78 2.06
CA LYS A 63 -10.86 8.78 1.46
C LYS A 63 -9.45 8.20 1.30
N MET A 64 -9.07 7.93 0.06
CA MET A 64 -7.76 7.35 -0.26
C MET A 64 -7.05 8.17 -1.33
N ALA A 65 -5.72 8.22 -1.27
CA ALA A 65 -4.89 8.78 -2.33
C ALA A 65 -3.77 7.79 -2.68
N GLY A 66 -3.50 7.62 -3.98
CA GLY A 66 -2.45 6.73 -4.46
C GLY A 66 -1.13 7.46 -4.69
N VAL A 67 -0.03 6.87 -4.23
CA VAL A 67 1.33 7.33 -4.54
C VAL A 67 2.18 6.19 -5.10
N ASP A 68 3.02 6.52 -6.09
CA ASP A 68 3.99 5.59 -6.67
C ASP A 68 5.28 6.37 -7.01
N ILE A 69 6.39 5.66 -7.20
CA ILE A 69 7.67 6.24 -7.63
C ILE A 69 7.72 6.46 -9.14
N CYS A 70 6.78 5.89 -9.90
CA CYS A 70 6.73 5.97 -11.35
C CYS A 70 5.31 6.21 -11.87
N HIS A 71 5.20 6.84 -13.05
CA HIS A 71 3.96 6.84 -13.81
C HIS A 71 3.81 5.50 -14.54
N ARG A 72 2.61 4.92 -14.53
CA ARG A 72 2.25 3.74 -15.33
C ARG A 72 1.24 4.12 -16.41
N ASP A 73 1.31 3.41 -17.54
CA ASP A 73 0.36 3.59 -18.65
C ASP A 73 -1.06 3.28 -18.18
N GLY A 74 -2.00 4.20 -18.47
CA GLY A 74 -3.39 4.09 -18.03
C GLY A 74 -3.78 4.98 -16.84
N ASN A 75 -2.80 5.63 -16.19
CA ASN A 75 -3.06 6.52 -15.07
C ASN A 75 -3.30 7.95 -15.56
N GLY A 76 -4.43 8.55 -15.17
CA GLY A 76 -4.59 9.99 -15.21
C GLY A 76 -3.59 10.66 -14.24
N PRO A 77 -2.99 11.82 -14.59
CA PRO A 77 -2.08 12.55 -13.69
C PRO A 77 -2.69 12.91 -12.34
N CYS A 78 -4.02 12.96 -12.25
CA CYS A 78 -4.77 13.27 -11.04
C CYS A 78 -5.05 12.04 -10.15
N GLU A 79 -4.76 10.83 -10.64
CA GLU A 79 -5.16 9.57 -9.99
C GLU A 79 -4.03 9.00 -9.12
N VAL A 80 -2.77 9.18 -9.55
CA VAL A 80 -1.58 8.73 -8.82
C VAL A 80 -0.57 9.86 -8.77
N GLN A 81 -0.15 10.24 -7.56
CA GLN A 81 0.91 11.22 -7.38
C GLN A 81 2.27 10.54 -7.44
N VAL A 82 3.18 11.04 -8.28
CA VAL A 82 4.54 10.51 -8.36
C VAL A 82 5.39 11.09 -7.24
N ILE A 83 5.23 10.50 -6.06
CA ILE A 83 5.90 10.87 -4.82
C ILE A 83 6.33 9.59 -4.12
N PRO A 84 7.61 9.45 -3.73
CA PRO A 84 8.04 8.32 -2.91
C PRO A 84 7.24 8.26 -1.60
N ALA A 85 6.73 7.08 -1.23
CA ALA A 85 5.91 6.87 -0.04
C ALA A 85 6.52 7.49 1.23
N HIS A 86 7.84 7.35 1.42
CA HIS A 86 8.56 7.91 2.57
C HIS A 86 8.50 9.45 2.72
N ARG A 87 8.01 10.17 1.72
CA ARG A 87 7.86 11.64 1.76
C ARG A 87 6.47 12.09 2.13
N MET A 88 5.54 11.16 2.32
CA MET A 88 4.16 11.49 2.64
C MET A 88 4.04 11.96 4.09
N PRO A 89 3.17 12.94 4.37
CA PRO A 89 3.02 13.53 5.70
C PRO A 89 2.11 12.65 6.57
N TYR A 90 2.57 11.45 6.91
CA TYR A 90 1.83 10.56 7.81
C TYR A 90 1.59 11.22 9.17
N GLY A 91 0.52 10.82 9.84
CA GLY A 91 0.20 11.27 11.18
C GLY A 91 -1.06 10.59 11.72
N PRO A 92 -1.55 11.01 12.90
CA PRO A 92 -2.66 10.33 13.59
C PRO A 92 -3.93 10.14 12.78
N ARG A 93 -4.15 10.98 11.76
CA ARG A 93 -5.32 10.94 10.88
C ARG A 93 -4.99 10.60 9.41
N ILE A 94 -3.72 10.36 9.08
CA ILE A 94 -3.27 10.06 7.72
C ILE A 94 -2.44 8.78 7.78
N TRP A 95 -3.07 7.68 7.44
CA TRP A 95 -2.50 6.34 7.58
C TRP A 95 -1.81 5.87 6.30
N ALA A 96 -0.87 4.95 6.46
CA ALA A 96 -0.15 4.30 5.36
C ALA A 96 -0.78 2.94 5.05
N LEU A 97 -0.94 2.64 3.76
CA LEU A 97 -1.36 1.33 3.26
C LEU A 97 -0.33 0.85 2.24
N ALA A 98 0.15 -0.39 2.36
CA ALA A 98 0.99 -1.03 1.35
C ALA A 98 0.38 -2.36 0.91
N CYS A 99 0.02 -2.46 -0.37
CA CYS A 99 -0.61 -3.64 -0.95
C CYS A 99 0.35 -4.36 -1.91
N ARG A 100 0.66 -5.62 -1.61
CA ARG A 100 1.54 -6.51 -2.40
C ARG A 100 2.85 -5.80 -2.79
N PRO A 101 3.60 -5.26 -1.81
CA PRO A 101 4.85 -4.58 -2.08
C PRO A 101 5.86 -5.56 -2.70
N ASN A 102 6.87 -5.03 -3.37
CA ASN A 102 8.03 -5.85 -3.74
C ASN A 102 8.91 -6.09 -2.51
N HIS A 103 9.57 -7.26 -2.46
CA HIS A 103 10.44 -7.75 -1.37
C HIS A 103 11.78 -6.99 -1.23
N SER A 104 11.77 -5.69 -1.49
CA SER A 104 12.96 -4.82 -1.42
C SER A 104 13.09 -4.10 -0.07
N GLY A 105 12.29 -4.49 0.93
CA GLY A 105 12.42 -4.07 2.32
C GLY A 105 11.89 -2.68 2.66
N TRP A 106 11.41 -1.89 1.70
CA TRP A 106 10.88 -0.54 1.97
C TRP A 106 9.62 -0.53 2.83
N CYS A 107 8.86 -1.62 2.83
CA CYS A 107 7.62 -1.73 3.59
C CYS A 107 7.88 -1.70 5.11
N SER A 108 8.93 -2.38 5.58
CA SER A 108 9.41 -2.27 6.97
C SER A 108 9.85 -0.84 7.35
N PHE A 109 10.47 -0.09 6.43
CA PHE A 109 10.81 1.31 6.68
C PHE A 109 9.55 2.18 6.81
N LEU A 110 8.56 1.93 5.96
CA LEU A 110 7.28 2.63 5.99
C LEU A 110 6.50 2.33 7.29
N GLN A 111 6.52 1.07 7.75
CA GLN A 111 5.96 0.65 9.03
C GLN A 111 6.53 1.48 10.18
N ASN A 112 7.87 1.56 10.28
CA ASN A 112 8.54 2.36 11.32
C ASN A 112 8.22 3.85 11.21
N GLN A 113 8.14 4.39 9.99
CA GLN A 113 7.80 5.80 9.78
C GLN A 113 6.38 6.12 10.23
N ALA A 114 5.42 5.22 9.98
CA ALA A 114 4.05 5.38 10.44
C ALA A 114 4.00 5.40 11.97
N ASP A 115 4.67 4.46 12.64
CA ASP A 115 4.81 4.38 14.10
C ASP A 115 5.43 5.67 14.68
N ASP A 116 6.58 6.10 14.16
CA ASP A 116 7.27 7.33 14.59
C ASP A 116 6.39 8.59 14.43
N SER A 117 5.44 8.56 13.48
CA SER A 117 4.52 9.67 13.20
C SER A 117 3.20 9.57 13.99
N GLY A 118 3.01 8.50 14.76
CA GLY A 118 1.74 8.16 15.43
C GLY A 118 0.62 7.91 14.42
N ALA A 119 0.92 7.34 13.26
CA ALA A 119 -0.03 6.97 12.22
C ALA A 119 -0.27 5.47 12.24
N GLY A 120 -1.47 5.04 11.85
CA GLY A 120 -1.71 3.62 11.63
C GLY A 120 -1.02 3.15 10.35
N PHE A 121 -0.64 1.88 10.34
CA PHE A 121 -0.05 1.21 9.19
C PHE A 121 -0.86 -0.03 8.84
N ILE A 122 -1.15 -0.18 7.55
CA ILE A 122 -1.86 -1.32 7.01
C ILE A 122 -0.99 -1.97 5.95
N TYR A 123 -0.78 -3.27 6.08
CA TYR A 123 -0.11 -4.09 5.09
C TYR A 123 -1.08 -5.12 4.52
N VAL A 124 -1.02 -5.35 3.20
CA VAL A 124 -1.73 -6.44 2.54
C VAL A 124 -0.75 -7.23 1.69
N GLY A 125 -0.68 -8.55 1.87
CA GLY A 125 0.20 -9.40 1.08
C GLY A 125 -0.12 -10.88 1.14
N LYS A 126 0.60 -11.67 0.34
CA LYS A 126 0.46 -13.14 0.38
C LYS A 126 1.07 -13.68 1.69
N PRO A 127 0.47 -14.69 2.33
CA PRO A 127 0.96 -15.22 3.60
C PRO A 127 2.46 -15.54 3.60
N ASP A 128 2.95 -16.17 2.53
CA ASP A 128 4.35 -16.59 2.41
C ASP A 128 5.35 -15.42 2.28
N ASN A 129 4.87 -14.20 2.04
CA ASN A 129 5.71 -13.01 1.85
C ASN A 129 5.74 -12.09 3.08
N ILE A 130 4.87 -12.30 4.07
CA ILE A 130 4.67 -11.37 5.20
C ILE A 130 5.99 -11.15 5.95
N GLU A 131 6.68 -12.22 6.31
CA GLU A 131 7.91 -12.18 7.11
C GLU A 131 9.07 -11.49 6.36
N GLU A 132 9.03 -11.45 5.02
CA GLU A 132 10.02 -10.75 4.21
C GLU A 132 9.71 -9.26 4.05
N ASP A 133 8.43 -8.90 4.03
CA ASP A 133 7.98 -7.53 3.72
C ASP A 133 7.89 -6.63 4.96
N VAL A 134 7.45 -7.17 6.10
CA VAL A 134 7.23 -6.41 7.34
C VAL A 134 7.91 -7.04 8.55
N SER A 135 8.21 -6.22 9.55
CA SER A 135 8.89 -6.68 10.77
C SER A 135 7.86 -7.13 11.81
N LEU A 136 7.71 -8.45 11.98
CA LEU A 136 6.84 -9.03 13.03
C LEU A 136 7.54 -9.13 14.40
N ASP A 137 8.88 -9.18 14.42
CA ASP A 137 9.65 -9.41 15.65
C ASP A 137 9.66 -8.21 16.59
N LEU A 138 9.48 -7.00 16.04
CA LEU A 138 9.55 -5.75 16.81
C LEU A 138 8.18 -5.24 17.23
N ASN A 139 7.15 -5.44 16.41
CA ASN A 139 5.76 -5.03 16.67
C ASN A 139 4.79 -6.00 16.00
N LEU A 140 4.04 -6.77 16.80
CA LEU A 140 2.95 -7.60 16.28
C LEU A 140 1.78 -6.72 15.82
N PRO A 141 1.05 -7.09 14.76
CA PRO A 141 -0.14 -6.37 14.35
C PRO A 141 -1.25 -6.50 15.39
N ASP A 142 -2.04 -5.45 15.56
CA ASP A 142 -3.23 -5.45 16.41
C ASP A 142 -4.36 -6.30 15.83
N ASP A 143 -4.47 -6.32 14.50
CA ASP A 143 -5.44 -7.14 13.77
C ASP A 143 -4.80 -7.92 12.62
N LEU A 144 -5.32 -9.13 12.39
CA LEU A 144 -5.04 -9.99 11.25
C LEU A 144 -6.35 -10.42 10.60
N ILE A 145 -6.50 -10.10 9.31
CA ILE A 145 -7.67 -10.47 8.51
C ILE A 145 -7.18 -11.32 7.35
N LEU A 146 -7.70 -12.53 7.24
CA LEU A 146 -7.33 -13.48 6.19
C LEU A 146 -8.25 -13.33 4.98
N ASN A 147 -7.72 -13.62 3.79
CA ASN A 147 -8.45 -13.62 2.52
C ASN A 147 -9.12 -12.29 2.20
N VAL A 148 -8.33 -11.21 2.20
CA VAL A 148 -8.81 -9.85 1.85
C VAL A 148 -8.71 -9.55 0.36
N GLY A 149 -8.12 -10.43 -0.44
CA GLY A 149 -8.05 -10.33 -1.90
C GLY A 149 -8.29 -11.65 -2.62
N GLU A 150 -8.48 -11.57 -3.94
CA GLU A 150 -8.78 -12.72 -4.81
C GLU A 150 -7.69 -13.80 -4.79
N ASP A 151 -6.47 -13.43 -4.42
CA ASP A 151 -5.28 -14.27 -4.46
C ASP A 151 -4.93 -14.85 -3.06
N GLY A 152 -5.86 -14.74 -2.10
CA GLY A 152 -5.70 -15.23 -0.72
C GLY A 152 -4.83 -14.33 0.16
N GLU A 153 -4.72 -13.04 -0.16
CA GLU A 153 -3.96 -12.08 0.64
C GLU A 153 -4.48 -11.95 2.08
N SER A 154 -3.58 -11.60 2.99
CA SER A 154 -3.89 -11.24 4.37
C SER A 154 -3.62 -9.76 4.61
N MET A 155 -4.47 -9.13 5.41
CA MET A 155 -4.33 -7.75 5.88
C MET A 155 -3.87 -7.77 7.33
N LEU A 156 -2.79 -7.04 7.60
CA LEU A 156 -2.26 -6.80 8.93
C LEU A 156 -2.41 -5.31 9.25
N VAL A 157 -2.87 -5.00 10.46
CA VAL A 157 -3.10 -3.61 10.90
C VAL A 157 -2.33 -3.34 12.17
N TRP A 158 -1.59 -2.23 12.17
CA TRP A 158 -0.97 -1.65 13.36
C TRP A 158 -1.64 -0.31 13.63
N LEU A 159 -2.19 -0.15 14.83
CA LEU A 159 -2.83 1.06 15.29
C LEU A 159 -1.79 2.06 15.83
N PRO A 160 -2.08 3.38 15.82
CA PRO A 160 -1.24 4.43 16.41
C PRO A 160 -0.92 4.28 17.91
#